data_AF-A0A1G2ARR4-F1
#
_entry.id   AF-A0A1G2ARR4-F1
#
_cell.length_a   1.000
_cell.length_b   1.000
_cell.length_c   1.000
_cell.angle_alpha   90.00
_cell.angle_beta   90.00
_cell.angle_gamma   90.00
#
_symmetry.space_group_name_H-M   'P 1'
#
loop_
_entity.id
_entity.type
_entity.pdbx_description
1 polymer ?
#
loop_
_entity_poly.entity_id
_entity_poly.type
_entity_poly.pdbx_seq_one_letter_code
_entity_poly.pdbx_strand_id
1 'polypeptide(L)' 'MHNWNIDLKELKKNKKQYTIWKLEQMVNFGLTGEKINKKELKKYWYKLDLDPAKKKFLSLLLWKKPS' A
#
# COMPACT_ATOMS: atom_id res chain seq x y z
N MET A 1 4.87 -8.05 15.69
CA MET A 1 4.41 -8.50 14.35
C MET A 1 5.63 -8.79 13.53
N HIS A 2 5.80 -10.03 13.11
CA HIS A 2 6.94 -10.47 12.32
C HIS A 2 6.51 -10.66 10.86
N ASN A 3 7.11 -9.89 9.96
CA ASN A 3 7.04 -10.08 8.51
C ASN A 3 7.93 -11.28 8.12
N TRP A 4 7.57 -12.48 8.56
CA TRP A 4 8.48 -13.57 8.92
C TRP A 4 9.33 -14.27 7.84
N ASN A 5 9.38 -13.86 6.57
CA ASN A 5 10.42 -14.38 5.67
C ASN A 5 10.72 -13.48 4.45
N ILE A 6 10.42 -12.19 4.53
CA ILE A 6 10.74 -11.26 3.45
C ILE A 6 12.10 -10.64 3.74
N ASP A 7 13.10 -10.96 2.91
CA ASP A 7 14.38 -10.28 2.94
C ASP A 7 14.22 -8.84 2.44
N LEU A 8 14.04 -7.94 3.41
CA LEU A 8 13.92 -6.51 3.16
C LEU A 8 15.16 -5.92 2.48
N LYS A 9 16.35 -6.53 2.63
CA LYS A 9 17.57 -6.03 1.97
C LYS A 9 17.50 -6.30 0.47
N GLU A 10 17.07 -7.50 0.07
CA GLU A 10 16.86 -7.84 -1.34
C GLU A 10 15.68 -7.06 -1.94
N LEU A 11 14.57 -6.94 -1.21
CA LEU A 11 13.39 -6.20 -1.69
C LEU A 11 13.71 -4.72 -1.92
N LYS A 12 14.55 -4.11 -1.08
CA LYS A 12 14.99 -2.71 -1.23
C LYS A 12 15.83 -2.46 -2.49
N LYS A 13 16.49 -3.48 -3.07
CA LYS A 13 17.19 -3.34 -4.35
C LYS A 13 16.20 -2.99 -5.48
N ASN A 14 14.97 -3.51 -5.39
CA ASN A 14 13.90 -3.17 -6.32
C ASN A 14 12.96 -2.13 -5.70
N LYS A 15 13.26 -0.86 -5.93
CA LYS A 15 12.47 0.28 -5.42
C LYS A 15 10.97 0.15 -5.70
N LYS A 16 10.57 -0.38 -6.86
CA LYS A 16 9.16 -0.52 -7.25
C LYS A 16 8.44 -1.60 -6.42
N GLN A 17 9.04 -2.79 -6.30
CA GLN A 17 8.47 -3.86 -5.49
C GLN A 17 8.43 -3.47 -4.01
N TYR A 18 9.48 -2.80 -3.53
CA TYR A 18 9.51 -2.26 -2.17
C TYR A 18 8.39 -1.25 -1.91
N THR A 19 8.13 -0.32 -2.85
CA THR A 19 7.01 0.63 -2.71
C THR A 19 5.65 -0.07 -2.68
N ILE A 20 5.41 -1.04 -3.56
CA ILE A 20 4.15 -1.82 -3.57
C ILE A 20 3.96 -2.51 -2.24
N TRP A 21 4.96 -3.29 -1.80
CA TRP A 21 4.94 -3.98 -0.52
C TRP A 21 4.71 -3.02 0.65
N LYS A 22 5.41 -1.88 0.69
CA LYS A 22 5.24 -0.87 1.76
C LYS A 22 3.80 -0.34 1.77
N LEU A 23 3.22 -0.02 0.62
CA LEU A 23 1.84 0.46 0.52
C LEU A 23 0.84 -0.60 1.02
N GLU A 24 1.02 -1.87 0.66
CA GLU A 24 0.18 -2.98 1.14
C GLU A 24 0.28 -3.13 2.65
N GLN A 25 1.50 -3.07 3.20
CA GLN A 25 1.73 -3.16 4.65
C GLN A 25 1.08 -2.00 5.40
N MET A 26 1.23 -0.78 4.90
CA MET A 26 0.63 0.41 5.52
C MET A 26 -0.89 0.37 5.46
N VAL A 27 -1.48 0.00 4.32
CA VAL A 27 -2.94 -0.06 4.17
C VAL A 27 -3.52 -1.21 4.98
N ASN A 28 -2.99 -2.43 4.84
CA ASN A 28 -3.58 -3.61 5.43
C ASN A 28 -3.34 -3.70 6.94
N PHE A 29 -2.21 -3.21 7.44
CA PHE A 29 -1.82 -3.43 8.83
C PHE A 29 -1.56 -2.15 9.62
N GLY A 30 -1.62 -0.97 8.98
CA GLY A 30 -1.38 0.30 9.68
C GLY A 30 0.07 0.48 10.13
N LEU A 31 1.02 -0.16 9.46
CA LEU A 31 2.43 -0.10 9.84
C LEU A 31 2.94 1.34 9.86
N THR A 32 3.70 1.68 10.90
CA THR A 32 4.64 2.82 11.00
C THR A 32 4.14 4.23 11.32
N GLY A 33 2.84 4.49 11.44
CA GLY A 33 2.36 5.84 11.81
C GLY A 33 2.68 6.94 10.79
N GLU A 34 3.23 6.58 9.63
CA GLU A 34 3.52 7.48 8.52
C GLU A 34 2.28 7.69 7.65
N LYS A 35 2.13 8.89 7.08
CA LYS A 35 1.04 9.18 6.13
C LYS A 35 1.29 8.48 4.79
N ILE A 36 0.29 7.81 4.26
CA ILE A 36 0.34 7.18 2.93
C ILE A 36 0.42 8.25 1.84
N ASN A 37 1.40 8.12 0.94
CA ASN A 37 1.52 9.01 -0.22
C ASN A 37 0.41 8.71 -1.25
N LYS A 38 -0.52 9.66 -1.39
CA LYS A 38 -1.65 9.57 -2.33
C LYS A 38 -1.23 9.34 -3.79
N LYS A 39 -0.13 9.95 -4.25
CA LYS A 39 0.34 9.83 -5.63
C LYS A 39 0.83 8.41 -5.92
N GLU A 40 1.61 7.84 -5.00
CA GLU A 40 2.10 6.46 -5.13
C GLU A 40 0.97 5.44 -5.02
N LEU A 41 0.04 5.65 -4.08
CA LEU A 41 -1.14 4.80 -3.92
C LEU A 41 -1.98 4.75 -5.21
N LYS A 42 -2.20 5.90 -5.88
CA LYS A 42 -2.87 5.95 -7.19
C LYS A 42 -2.06 5.27 -8.28
N LYS A 43 -0.75 5.54 -8.34
CA LYS A 43 0.15 4.99 -9.37
C LYS A 43 0.17 3.46 -9.37
N TYR A 44 0.13 2.84 -8.20
CA TYR A 44 0.21 1.40 -8.05
C TYR A 44 -1.13 0.71 -7.78
N TRP A 45 -2.25 1.43 -7.78
CA TRP A 45 -3.57 0.93 -7.35
C TRP A 45 -3.96 -0.46 -7.90
N TYR A 46 -3.76 -0.68 -9.20
CA TYR A 46 -4.10 -1.94 -9.86
C TYR A 46 -3.16 -3.10 -9.54
N LYS A 47 -2.01 -2.83 -8.91
CA LYS A 47 -0.98 -3.81 -8.52
C LYS A 47 -1.01 -4.14 -7.03
N LEU A 48 -1.79 -3.41 -6.24
CA LEU A 48 -1.85 -3.58 -4.80
C LEU A 48 -2.84 -4.70 -4.44
N ASP A 49 -2.35 -5.63 -3.63
CA ASP A 49 -3.16 -6.61 -2.93
C ASP A 49 -3.58 -6.06 -1.57
N LEU A 50 -4.82 -5.55 -1.53
CA LEU A 50 -5.37 -4.84 -0.38
C LEU A 50 -6.60 -5.60 0.12
N ASP A 51 -6.78 -5.60 1.44
CA ASP A 51 -8.01 -6.05 2.07
C ASP A 51 -9.23 -5.40 1.36
N PRO A 52 -10.24 -6.19 0.93
CA PRO A 52 -11.34 -5.68 0.10
C PRO A 52 -12.09 -4.50 0.72
N ALA A 53 -12.30 -4.50 2.05
CA ALA A 53 -13.00 -3.41 2.73
C ALA A 53 -12.16 -2.12 2.70
N LYS A 54 -10.86 -2.22 2.97
CA LYS A 54 -9.93 -1.08 2.91
C LYS A 54 -9.76 -0.55 1.50
N LYS A 55 -9.68 -1.44 0.50
CA LYS A 55 -9.61 -1.09 -0.93
C LYS A 55 -10.86 -0.31 -1.35
N LYS A 56 -12.05 -0.78 -0.96
CA LYS A 56 -13.31 -0.08 -1.23
C LYS A 56 -13.33 1.31 -0.58
N PHE A 57 -13.01 1.40 0.71
CA PHE A 57 -12.96 2.68 1.42
C PHE A 57 -11.99 3.69 0.76
N LEU A 58 -10.75 3.27 0.51
CA LEU A 58 -9.74 4.11 -0.13
C LEU A 58 -10.15 4.52 -1.55
N SER A 59 -10.85 3.65 -2.29
CA SER A 59 -11.34 4.01 -3.62
C SER A 59 -12.29 5.21 -3.60
N LEU A 60 -13.16 5.30 -2.58
CA LEU A 60 -14.08 6.42 -2.41
C LEU A 60 -13.32 7.73 -2.16
N LEU A 61 -12.27 7.67 -1.33
CA LEU A 61 -11.43 8.83 -1.00
C LEU A 61 -10.55 9.29 -2.17
N LEU A 62 -10.05 8.35 -2.97
CA LEU A 62 -9.11 8.64 -4.05
C LEU A 62 -9.79 9.24 -5.28
N TRP A 63 -10.99 8.76 -5.60
CA TRP A 63 -11.71 9.13 -6.82
C TRP A 63 -12.96 9.96 -6.59
N LYS A 64 -13.27 10.39 -5.34
CA LYS A 64 -14.41 11.26 -4.97
C LYS A 64 -15.54 11.13 -5.99
N LYS A 65 -16.43 10.14 -5.83
CA LYS A 65 -17.66 10.14 -6.63
C LYS A 65 -18.32 11.51 -6.44
N PRO A 66 -18.51 12.32 -7.49
CA PRO A 66 -19.41 13.43 -7.38
C PRO A 66 -20.77 12.83 -7.03
N SER A 67 -21.32 13.25 -5.89
CA SER A 67 -22.73 13.03 -5.56
C SER A 67 -23.61 13.73 -6.58
#